data_AF-A0A1I0CJH7-F1
#
_entry.id   AF-A0A1I0CJH7-F1
#
_cell.length_a   1.000
_cell.length_b   1.000
_cell.length_c   1.000
_cell.angle_alpha   90.00
_cell.angle_beta   90.00
_cell.angle_gamma   90.00
#
_symmetry.space_group_name_H-M   'P 1'
#
loop_
_entity.id
_entity.type
_entity.pdbx_description
1 polymer ?
#
loop_
_entity_poly.entity_id
_entity_poly.type
_entity_poly.pdbx_seq_one_letter_code
_entity_poly.pdbx_strand_id
1 'polypeptide(L)'
;MNILKISKNLNEKSKDYQIGQLQNYRVEINNLTRPGTYDIFSKRSIKFKNNYAYHSGGRKEMQVNIGFEPDREEFRAGFVFSIEPSRSLTEPVEIFEPKIKRFNEFLEKNYDKYSDLIMYYHDAVPKRSDNYPIEQIGDNLIERGMFIFFGKFYDKKAGDNLTDKEYDHVLELLSQMLEIYFYVETGDEKHL
;
A
#
# COMPACT_ATOMS: atom_id res chain seq x y z
N MET A 1 -11.19 8.68 12.58
CA MET A 1 -10.46 9.72 11.81
C MET A 1 -11.19 10.02 10.50
N ASN A 2 -10.91 11.14 9.82
CA ASN A 2 -11.52 11.46 8.52
C ASN A 2 -10.60 11.06 7.35
N ILE A 3 -10.77 9.84 6.84
CA ILE A 3 -9.90 9.30 5.78
C ILE A 3 -9.95 10.13 4.48
N LEU A 4 -11.09 10.76 4.18
CA LEU A 4 -11.22 11.63 3.01
C LEU A 4 -10.35 12.89 3.15
N LYS A 5 -10.35 13.50 4.34
CA LYS A 5 -9.51 14.68 4.62
C LYS A 5 -8.03 14.31 4.57
N ILE A 6 -7.65 13.20 5.21
CA ILE A 6 -6.27 12.70 5.23
C ILE A 6 -5.77 12.41 3.81
N SER A 7 -6.58 11.72 3.00
CA SER A 7 -6.24 11.40 1.61
C SER A 7 -5.99 12.65 0.76
N LYS A 8 -6.83 13.69 0.92
CA LYS A 8 -6.67 14.96 0.21
C LYS A 8 -5.40 15.69 0.63
N ASN A 9 -5.13 15.74 1.93
CA ASN A 9 -3.92 16.37 2.46
C ASN A 9 -2.65 15.63 2.00
N LEU A 10 -2.68 14.30 1.95
CA LEU A 10 -1.58 13.50 1.41
C LEU A 10 -1.35 13.79 -0.07
N ASN A 11 -2.40 13.84 -0.91
CA ASN A 11 -2.25 14.20 -2.34
C ASN A 11 -1.64 15.60 -2.53
N GLU A 12 -2.04 16.57 -1.69
CA GLU A 12 -1.55 17.94 -1.79
C GLU A 12 -0.07 18.03 -1.39
N LYS A 13 0.26 17.48 -0.23
CA LYS A 13 1.62 17.50 0.34
C LYS A 13 2.58 16.58 -0.41
N SER A 14 2.11 15.51 -1.05
CA SER A 14 2.97 14.55 -1.74
C SER A 14 3.76 15.15 -2.90
N LYS A 15 3.39 16.35 -3.39
CA LYS A 15 4.09 17.03 -4.50
C LYS A 15 5.57 17.28 -4.21
N ASP A 16 5.93 17.42 -2.94
CA ASP A 16 7.30 17.66 -2.48
C ASP A 16 8.05 16.35 -2.17
N TYR A 17 7.43 15.20 -2.42
CA TYR A 17 7.95 13.87 -2.12
C TYR A 17 7.92 12.97 -3.36
N GLN A 18 8.80 11.97 -3.39
CA GLN A 18 8.89 11.05 -4.53
C GLN A 18 7.58 10.29 -4.77
N ILE A 19 6.84 9.94 -3.72
CA ILE A 19 5.52 9.30 -3.82
C ILE A 19 4.50 10.14 -4.61
N GLY A 20 4.66 11.46 -4.69
CA GLY A 20 3.83 12.32 -5.54
C GLY A 20 3.93 12.00 -7.03
N GLN A 21 5.00 11.34 -7.47
CA GLN A 21 5.20 10.90 -8.85
C GLN A 21 4.59 9.52 -9.15
N LEU A 22 3.93 8.87 -8.18
CA LEU A 22 3.38 7.52 -8.34
C LEU A 22 2.58 7.33 -9.63
N GLN A 23 1.72 8.30 -9.98
CA GLN A 23 0.89 8.17 -11.19
C GLN A 23 1.69 8.27 -12.49
N ASN A 24 2.83 8.99 -12.49
CA ASN A 24 3.75 9.04 -13.63
C ASN A 24 4.51 7.72 -13.76
N TYR A 25 5.03 7.20 -12.65
CA TYR A 25 5.67 5.89 -12.62
C TYR A 25 4.74 4.78 -13.12
N ARG A 26 3.47 4.81 -12.72
CA ARG A 26 2.45 3.86 -13.19
C ARG A 26 2.23 3.93 -14.70
N VAL A 27 2.35 5.12 -15.30
CA VAL A 27 2.22 5.29 -16.75
C VAL A 27 3.38 4.59 -17.46
N GLU A 28 4.60 4.76 -16.96
CA GLU A 28 5.80 4.13 -17.50
C GLU A 28 5.76 2.60 -17.34
N ILE A 29 5.53 2.11 -16.12
CA ILE A 29 5.51 0.68 -15.79
C ILE A 29 4.45 -0.08 -16.60
N ASN A 30 3.25 0.51 -16.72
CA ASN A 30 2.12 -0.16 -17.37
C ASN A 30 1.93 0.25 -18.84
N ASN A 31 2.88 0.99 -19.44
CA ASN A 31 2.78 1.49 -20.81
C ASN A 31 1.45 2.21 -21.11
N LEU A 32 0.99 3.04 -20.18
CA LEU A 32 -0.24 3.82 -20.36
C LEU A 32 0.05 5.08 -21.18
N THR A 33 -0.98 5.65 -21.81
CA THR A 33 -0.82 6.96 -22.49
C THR A 33 -0.77 8.11 -21.48
N ARG A 34 -1.55 8.02 -20.40
CA ARG A 34 -1.65 9.02 -19.32
C ARG A 34 -2.37 8.42 -18.11
N PRO A 35 -2.23 8.97 -16.91
CA PRO A 35 -2.97 8.46 -15.77
C PRO A 35 -4.42 8.98 -15.82
N GLY A 36 -5.35 8.24 -15.21
CA GLY A 36 -6.74 8.70 -15.08
C GLY A 36 -6.91 9.88 -14.09
N THR A 37 -5.88 10.11 -13.26
CA THR A 37 -5.75 11.21 -12.31
C THR A 37 -4.29 11.27 -11.84
N TYR A 38 -3.81 12.44 -11.44
CA TYR A 38 -2.48 12.58 -10.81
C TYR A 38 -2.54 12.44 -9.29
N ASP A 39 -3.74 12.38 -8.71
CA ASP A 39 -3.91 12.13 -7.28
C ASP A 39 -3.49 10.69 -6.92
N ILE A 40 -2.74 10.52 -5.84
CA ILE A 40 -2.48 9.20 -5.26
C ILE A 40 -3.83 8.56 -4.91
N PHE A 41 -4.65 9.25 -4.12
CA PHE A 41 -5.97 8.78 -3.68
C PHE A 41 -7.10 9.58 -4.32
N SER A 42 -7.92 8.95 -5.16
CA SER A 42 -9.07 9.61 -5.78
C SER A 42 -10.38 9.23 -5.09
N LYS A 43 -11.47 9.95 -5.40
CA LYS A 43 -12.82 9.63 -4.88
C LYS A 43 -13.23 8.17 -5.07
N ARG A 44 -12.73 7.47 -6.11
CA ARG A 44 -13.06 6.06 -6.38
C ARG A 44 -12.30 5.10 -5.48
N SER A 45 -11.11 5.48 -5.04
CA SER A 45 -10.20 4.64 -4.25
C SER A 45 -10.22 4.96 -2.76
N ILE A 46 -10.88 6.06 -2.35
CA ILE A 46 -11.20 6.37 -0.96
C ILE A 46 -12.50 5.65 -0.56
N LYS A 47 -12.40 4.73 0.39
CA LYS A 47 -13.54 4.00 0.97
C LYS A 47 -13.91 4.61 2.31
N PHE A 48 -14.53 5.78 2.24
CA PHE A 48 -14.89 6.58 3.43
C PHE A 48 -15.67 5.78 4.48
N LYS A 49 -16.64 4.96 4.05
CA LYS A 49 -17.45 4.11 4.96
C LYS A 49 -16.64 3.02 5.67
N ASN A 50 -15.49 2.65 5.11
CA ASN A 50 -14.61 1.59 5.61
C ASN A 50 -13.30 2.15 6.18
N ASN A 51 -13.16 3.48 6.28
CA ASN A 51 -11.99 4.16 6.86
C ASN A 51 -10.64 3.82 6.20
N TYR A 52 -10.61 3.48 4.91
CA TYR A 52 -9.35 3.26 4.19
C TYR A 52 -9.33 3.89 2.80
N ALA A 53 -8.14 4.01 2.22
CA ALA A 53 -7.94 4.36 0.83
C ALA A 53 -6.75 3.56 0.24
N TYR A 54 -6.84 3.25 -1.04
CA TYR A 54 -5.71 2.74 -1.82
C TYR A 54 -5.45 3.66 -3.00
N HIS A 55 -4.26 3.58 -3.62
CA HIS A 55 -3.98 4.48 -4.73
C HIS A 55 -4.88 4.22 -5.96
N SER A 56 -5.11 5.27 -6.74
CA SER A 56 -5.95 5.24 -7.92
C SER A 56 -5.37 4.35 -9.00
N GLY A 57 -6.15 3.36 -9.46
CA GLY A 57 -5.77 2.46 -10.54
C GLY A 57 -5.05 1.18 -10.10
N GLY A 58 -4.64 1.08 -8.84
CA GLY A 58 -3.78 -0.01 -8.33
C GLY A 58 -4.41 -1.39 -8.17
N ARG A 59 -5.54 -1.71 -8.84
CA ARG A 59 -6.27 -2.95 -8.52
C ARG A 59 -5.50 -4.22 -8.88
N LYS A 60 -4.58 -4.12 -9.84
CA LYS A 60 -3.71 -5.21 -10.32
C LYS A 60 -2.23 -5.01 -9.92
N GLU A 61 -1.97 -4.10 -8.98
CA GLU A 61 -0.64 -3.67 -8.57
C GLU A 61 -0.50 -3.84 -7.05
N MET A 62 0.73 -3.80 -6.56
CA MET A 62 1.00 -3.60 -5.14
C MET A 62 0.49 -2.21 -4.71
N GLN A 63 -0.46 -2.18 -3.79
CA GLN A 63 -1.22 -0.97 -3.50
C GLN A 63 -0.60 -0.16 -2.39
N VAL A 64 -0.20 1.09 -2.65
CA VAL A 64 -0.16 2.12 -1.59
C VAL A 64 -1.52 2.14 -0.88
N ASN A 65 -1.52 1.97 0.43
CA ASN A 65 -2.72 1.83 1.24
C ASN A 65 -2.58 2.62 2.55
N ILE A 66 -3.65 3.33 2.89
CA ILE A 66 -3.80 4.02 4.18
C ILE A 66 -5.13 3.62 4.81
N GLY A 67 -5.20 3.63 6.13
CA GLY A 67 -6.44 3.27 6.80
C GLY A 67 -6.40 3.50 8.30
N PHE A 68 -7.58 3.63 8.87
CA PHE A 68 -7.77 3.76 10.31
C PHE A 68 -8.50 2.51 10.82
N GLU A 69 -7.92 1.85 11.82
CA GLU A 69 -8.45 0.65 12.48
C GLU A 69 -9.02 1.07 13.85
N PRO A 70 -10.33 1.35 13.98
CA PRO A 70 -10.89 1.94 15.19
C PRO A 70 -10.77 1.03 16.41
N ASP A 71 -10.89 -0.28 16.21
CA ASP A 71 -10.81 -1.27 17.29
C ASP A 71 -9.40 -1.39 17.89
N ARG A 72 -8.38 -0.89 17.18
CA ARG A 72 -6.98 -0.86 17.61
C ARG A 72 -6.49 0.54 17.98
N GLU A 73 -7.30 1.58 17.75
CA GLU A 73 -6.89 2.99 17.87
C GLU A 73 -5.59 3.29 17.09
N GLU A 74 -5.49 2.78 15.86
CA GLU A 74 -4.30 2.93 15.02
C GLU A 74 -4.64 3.45 13.62
N PHE A 75 -3.84 4.39 13.12
CA PHE A 75 -3.75 4.70 11.70
C PHE A 75 -2.57 3.95 11.09
N ARG A 76 -2.73 3.41 9.90
CA ARG A 76 -1.68 2.69 9.16
C ARG A 76 -1.45 3.30 7.80
N ALA A 77 -0.19 3.31 7.38
CA ALA A 77 0.25 3.70 6.05
C ALA A 77 1.34 2.73 5.56
N GLY A 78 1.22 2.29 4.32
CA GLY A 78 2.15 1.32 3.75
C GLY A 78 1.69 0.79 2.40
N PHE A 79 2.11 -0.43 2.09
CA PHE A 79 1.78 -1.13 0.86
C PHE A 79 1.04 -2.43 1.14
N VAL A 80 0.30 -2.90 0.14
CA VAL A 80 -0.61 -4.04 0.26
C VAL A 80 -0.60 -4.91 -0.98
N PHE A 81 -0.60 -6.22 -0.78
CA PHE A 81 -1.11 -7.18 -1.76
C PHE A 81 -2.58 -7.48 -1.46
N SER A 82 -3.47 -7.02 -2.33
CA SER A 82 -4.91 -7.27 -2.23
C SER A 82 -5.30 -8.32 -3.26
N ILE A 83 -5.21 -9.59 -2.87
CA ILE A 83 -5.54 -10.77 -3.69
C ILE A 83 -7.05 -11.00 -3.72
N GLU A 84 -7.85 -9.96 -3.45
CA GLU A 84 -9.30 -10.01 -3.53
C GLU A 84 -9.73 -9.99 -5.00
N PRO A 85 -10.71 -10.80 -5.42
CA PRO A 85 -11.31 -10.70 -6.74
C PRO A 85 -12.13 -9.41 -6.91
N SER A 86 -12.33 -8.97 -8.15
CA SER A 86 -13.29 -7.91 -8.49
C SER A 86 -13.85 -8.13 -9.88
N ARG A 87 -14.86 -7.34 -10.26
CA ARG A 87 -15.43 -7.38 -11.63
C ARG A 87 -14.38 -7.20 -12.73
N SER A 88 -13.29 -6.48 -12.45
CA SER A 88 -12.19 -6.20 -13.40
C SER A 88 -10.93 -7.04 -13.15
N LEU A 89 -10.95 -7.92 -12.14
CA LEU A 89 -9.86 -8.79 -11.74
C LEU A 89 -10.44 -10.10 -11.21
N THR A 90 -10.71 -11.05 -12.11
CA THR A 90 -11.33 -12.33 -11.74
C THR A 90 -10.34 -13.31 -11.12
N GLU A 91 -9.12 -13.34 -11.66
CA GLU A 91 -8.01 -14.22 -11.24
C GLU A 91 -6.89 -13.42 -10.56
N PRO A 92 -7.06 -12.97 -9.29
CA PRO A 92 -6.06 -12.17 -8.60
C PRO A 92 -4.78 -12.95 -8.27
N VAL A 93 -4.89 -14.26 -8.00
CA VAL A 93 -3.73 -15.09 -7.62
C VAL A 93 -2.69 -15.13 -8.75
N GLU A 94 -3.11 -15.35 -9.99
CA GLU A 94 -2.22 -15.38 -11.17
C GLU A 94 -1.45 -14.05 -11.36
N ILE A 95 -2.03 -12.93 -10.93
CA ILE A 95 -1.40 -11.61 -11.03
C ILE A 95 -0.46 -11.36 -9.86
N PHE A 96 -0.82 -11.78 -8.65
CA PHE A 96 -0.08 -11.44 -7.44
C PHE A 96 0.98 -12.46 -7.04
N GLU A 97 0.85 -13.73 -7.39
CA GLU A 97 1.86 -14.76 -7.12
C GLU A 97 3.27 -14.36 -7.62
N PRO A 98 3.48 -13.98 -8.90
CA PRO A 98 4.81 -13.57 -9.37
C PRO A 98 5.30 -12.28 -8.70
N LYS A 99 4.39 -11.38 -8.30
CA LYS A 99 4.74 -10.13 -7.61
C LYS A 99 5.19 -10.37 -6.17
N ILE A 100 4.53 -11.29 -5.49
CA ILE A 100 4.90 -11.71 -4.13
C ILE A 100 6.24 -12.44 -4.14
N LYS A 101 6.53 -13.27 -5.14
CA LYS A 101 7.86 -13.88 -5.31
C LYS A 101 8.97 -12.83 -5.43
N ARG A 102 8.77 -11.79 -6.24
CA ARG A 102 9.70 -10.65 -6.33
C ARG A 102 9.82 -9.88 -5.02
N PHE A 103 8.73 -9.68 -4.29
CA PHE A 103 8.78 -9.08 -2.96
C PHE A 103 9.66 -9.90 -2.01
N ASN A 104 9.52 -11.23 -2.00
CA ASN A 104 10.32 -12.11 -1.16
C ASN A 104 11.81 -12.06 -1.55
N GLU A 105 12.14 -12.06 -2.85
CA GLU A 105 13.50 -11.91 -3.36
C GLU A 105 14.11 -10.55 -3.00
N PHE A 106 13.32 -9.48 -3.10
CA PHE A 106 13.73 -8.14 -2.73
C PHE A 106 14.03 -8.04 -1.23
N LEU A 107 13.13 -8.56 -0.40
CA LEU A 107 13.23 -8.46 1.04
C LEU A 107 14.41 -9.26 1.58
N GLU A 108 14.71 -10.42 1.00
CA GLU A 108 15.88 -11.23 1.37
C GLU A 108 17.20 -10.43 1.26
N LYS A 109 17.33 -9.62 0.21
CA LYS A 109 18.53 -8.81 -0.04
C LYS A 109 18.56 -7.49 0.74
N ASN A 110 17.40 -6.98 1.14
CA ASN A 110 17.23 -5.62 1.66
C ASN A 110 16.61 -5.58 3.07
N TYR A 111 16.55 -6.71 3.78
CA TYR A 111 15.84 -6.84 5.06
C TYR A 111 16.21 -5.75 6.06
N ASP A 112 17.51 -5.50 6.26
CA ASP A 112 18.01 -4.53 7.24
C ASP A 112 17.47 -3.11 7.00
N LYS A 113 17.19 -2.73 5.75
CA LYS A 113 16.64 -1.41 5.40
C LYS A 113 15.16 -1.27 5.77
N TYR A 114 14.44 -2.39 5.86
CA TYR A 114 12.99 -2.43 6.04
C TYR A 114 12.56 -3.18 7.29
N SER A 115 13.50 -3.59 8.15
CA SER A 115 13.24 -4.43 9.33
C SER A 115 12.36 -3.76 10.39
N ASP A 116 12.15 -2.44 10.30
CA ASP A 116 11.26 -1.68 11.16
C ASP A 116 9.80 -1.64 10.65
N LEU A 117 9.53 -2.19 9.47
CA LEU A 117 8.17 -2.34 8.95
C LEU A 117 7.44 -3.48 9.65
N ILE A 118 6.14 -3.27 9.83
CA ILE A 118 5.22 -4.22 10.43
C ILE A 118 4.30 -4.77 9.35
N MET A 119 4.11 -6.08 9.37
CA MET A 119 3.22 -6.83 8.51
C MET A 119 2.01 -7.36 9.29
N TYR A 120 0.88 -7.47 8.60
CA TYR A 120 -0.25 -8.30 9.01
C TYR A 120 -0.99 -8.78 7.77
N TYR A 121 -1.81 -9.81 7.94
CA TYR A 121 -2.71 -10.26 6.89
C TYR A 121 -4.12 -10.51 7.43
N HIS A 122 -5.09 -10.60 6.52
CA HIS A 122 -6.40 -11.13 6.80
C HIS A 122 -6.99 -11.77 5.55
N ASP A 123 -7.85 -12.76 5.74
CA ASP A 123 -8.63 -13.35 4.66
C ASP A 123 -10.04 -12.72 4.57
N ALA A 124 -10.93 -13.33 3.78
CA ALA A 124 -12.32 -12.89 3.63
C ALA A 124 -13.21 -13.25 4.85
N VAL A 125 -12.66 -14.00 5.81
CA VAL A 125 -13.26 -14.32 7.11
C VAL A 125 -12.65 -13.33 8.12
N PRO A 126 -13.31 -12.90 9.20
CA PRO A 126 -12.86 -11.73 9.99
C PRO A 126 -11.53 -11.91 10.76
N LYS A 127 -10.71 -12.91 10.44
CA LYS A 127 -9.48 -13.21 11.18
C LYS A 127 -8.29 -12.45 10.59
N ARG A 128 -8.16 -11.19 11.01
CA ARG A 128 -6.89 -10.46 10.94
C ARG A 128 -5.87 -11.12 11.83
N SER A 129 -4.65 -11.31 11.34
CA SER A 129 -3.51 -11.72 12.17
C SER A 129 -3.15 -10.64 13.20
N ASP A 130 -2.30 -11.00 14.14
CA ASP A 130 -1.56 -10.00 14.91
C ASP A 130 -0.57 -9.26 14.01
N ASN A 131 -0.06 -8.14 14.52
CA ASN A 131 1.03 -7.40 13.89
C ASN A 131 2.34 -8.17 14.16
N TYR A 132 3.16 -8.39 13.13
CA TYR A 132 4.47 -9.03 13.25
C TYR A 132 5.52 -8.30 12.39
N PRO A 133 6.83 -8.48 12.63
CA PRO A 133 7.87 -7.89 11.79
C PRO A 133 7.69 -8.27 10.32
N ILE A 134 8.10 -7.41 9.39
CA ILE A 134 8.11 -7.76 7.97
C ILE A 134 8.93 -9.04 7.75
N GLU A 135 8.43 -9.94 6.91
CA GLU A 135 9.10 -11.18 6.53
C GLU A 135 8.65 -11.60 5.13
N GLN A 136 9.26 -12.66 4.59
CA GLN A 136 8.84 -13.24 3.33
C GLN A 136 7.42 -13.81 3.47
N ILE A 137 6.59 -13.55 2.46
CA ILE A 137 5.21 -14.04 2.41
C ILE A 137 5.24 -15.52 1.99
N GLY A 138 4.78 -16.40 2.87
CA GLY A 138 4.65 -17.83 2.59
C GLY A 138 3.56 -18.13 1.55
N ASP A 139 3.72 -19.24 0.83
CA ASP A 139 2.78 -19.68 -0.22
C ASP A 139 1.34 -19.84 0.29
N ASN A 140 1.17 -20.18 1.57
CA ASN A 140 -0.13 -20.29 2.24
C ASN A 140 -0.89 -18.95 2.37
N LEU A 141 -0.24 -17.82 2.11
CA LEU A 141 -0.87 -16.49 2.07
C LEU A 141 -1.15 -16.03 0.63
N ILE A 142 -0.68 -16.76 -0.39
CA ILE A 142 -0.92 -16.43 -1.81
C ILE A 142 -2.26 -17.04 -2.24
N GLU A 143 -3.33 -16.62 -1.58
CA GLU A 143 -4.66 -17.16 -1.77
C GLU A 143 -5.68 -16.09 -2.15
N ARG A 144 -6.72 -16.53 -2.89
CA ARG A 144 -7.80 -15.66 -3.32
C ARG A 144 -8.54 -15.09 -2.12
N GLY A 145 -8.65 -13.77 -2.06
CA GLY A 145 -9.28 -13.04 -0.96
C GLY A 145 -8.30 -12.55 0.11
N MET A 146 -7.03 -12.94 0.04
CA MET A 146 -6.03 -12.52 1.01
C MET A 146 -5.71 -11.02 0.86
N PHE A 147 -5.56 -10.36 1.99
CA PHE A 147 -5.03 -9.02 2.12
C PHE A 147 -3.78 -9.09 2.98
N ILE A 148 -2.64 -8.65 2.45
CA ILE A 148 -1.36 -8.64 3.15
C ILE A 148 -0.86 -7.20 3.15
N PHE A 149 -0.77 -6.59 4.32
CA PHE A 149 -0.27 -5.23 4.51
C PHE A 149 1.12 -5.27 5.11
N PHE A 150 1.97 -4.33 4.70
CA PHE A 150 3.20 -4.02 5.40
C PHE A 150 3.47 -2.51 5.36
N GLY A 151 3.93 -1.95 6.48
CA GLY A 151 4.09 -0.51 6.64
C GLY A 151 4.27 -0.10 8.09
N LYS A 152 3.85 1.12 8.42
CA LYS A 152 3.91 1.66 9.78
C LYS A 152 2.52 2.01 10.32
N PHE A 153 2.45 2.01 11.65
CA PHE A 153 1.29 2.31 12.46
C PHE A 153 1.54 3.58 13.28
N TYR A 154 0.47 4.31 13.56
CA TYR A 154 0.48 5.58 14.27
C TYR A 154 -0.68 5.57 15.26
N ASP A 155 -0.41 5.77 16.54
CA ASP A 155 -1.43 5.81 17.59
C ASP A 155 -2.42 6.96 17.32
N LYS A 156 -3.67 6.60 17.05
CA LYS A 156 -4.73 7.55 16.67
C LYS A 156 -6.08 7.10 17.17
N LYS A 157 -6.82 8.01 17.79
CA LYS A 157 -8.16 7.74 18.28
C LYS A 157 -9.23 8.16 17.27
N ALA A 158 -10.45 7.67 17.51
CA ALA A 158 -11.61 8.13 16.76
C ALA A 158 -11.82 9.63 16.98
N GLY A 159 -11.65 10.42 15.91
CA GLY A 159 -11.76 11.88 15.94
C GLY A 159 -10.44 12.58 15.61
N ASP A 160 -9.32 11.88 15.79
CA ASP A 160 -8.00 12.42 15.50
C ASP A 160 -7.78 12.64 13.99
N ASN A 161 -6.80 13.49 13.69
CA ASN A 161 -6.17 13.62 12.39
C ASN A 161 -4.65 13.48 12.54
N LEU A 162 -3.95 13.30 11.42
CA LEU A 162 -2.50 13.42 11.40
C LEU A 162 -2.10 14.89 11.63
N THR A 163 -1.04 15.08 12.41
CA THR A 163 -0.27 16.33 12.52
C THR A 163 0.57 16.53 11.25
N ASP A 164 1.09 17.74 11.03
CA ASP A 164 1.97 18.01 9.88
C ASP A 164 3.19 17.10 9.87
N LYS A 165 3.85 16.92 11.02
CA LYS A 165 4.99 16.01 11.16
C LYS A 165 4.65 14.56 10.81
N GLU A 166 3.45 14.11 11.15
CA GLU A 166 3.01 12.74 10.80
C GLU A 166 2.67 12.61 9.32
N TYR A 167 2.16 13.66 8.67
CA TYR A 167 2.05 13.65 7.21
C TYR A 167 3.43 13.50 6.55
N ASP A 168 4.42 14.25 7.04
CA ASP A 168 5.79 14.17 6.52
C ASP A 168 6.36 12.75 6.69
N HIS A 169 6.27 12.18 7.89
CA HIS A 169 6.69 10.79 8.13
C HIS A 169 5.97 9.77 7.23
N VAL A 170 4.66 9.93 6.99
CA VAL A 170 3.92 9.06 6.08
C VAL A 170 4.42 9.20 4.64
N LEU A 171 4.68 10.42 4.17
CA LEU A 171 5.13 10.67 2.80
C LEU A 171 6.57 10.21 2.57
N GLU A 172 7.46 10.36 3.56
CA GLU A 172 8.81 9.81 3.57
C GLU A 172 8.79 8.29 3.52
N LEU A 173 8.00 7.65 4.39
CA LEU A 173 7.80 6.20 4.40
C LEU A 173 7.35 5.68 3.03
N LEU A 174 6.29 6.28 2.48
CA LEU A 174 5.74 5.81 1.20
C LEU A 174 6.71 6.05 0.05
N SER A 175 7.52 7.12 0.11
CA SER A 175 8.58 7.39 -0.87
C SER A 175 9.70 6.36 -0.79
N GLN A 176 10.17 6.03 0.42
CA GLN A 176 11.17 4.98 0.63
C GLN A 176 10.68 3.62 0.11
N MET A 177 9.42 3.28 0.38
CA MET A 177 8.82 2.03 -0.05
C MET A 177 8.55 1.95 -1.57
N LEU A 178 8.75 3.03 -2.33
CA LEU A 178 8.66 2.97 -3.80
C LEU A 178 9.71 2.02 -4.39
N GLU A 179 10.86 1.86 -3.75
CA GLU A 179 11.87 0.87 -4.17
C GLU A 179 11.29 -0.55 -4.23
N ILE A 180 10.58 -0.96 -3.18
CA ILE A 180 9.87 -2.24 -3.14
C ILE A 180 8.86 -2.30 -4.29
N TYR A 181 8.08 -1.23 -4.47
CA TYR A 181 7.06 -1.15 -5.52
C TYR A 181 7.64 -1.32 -6.91
N PHE A 182 8.72 -0.61 -7.23
CA PHE A 182 9.34 -0.72 -8.54
C PHE A 182 9.85 -2.12 -8.82
N TYR A 183 10.56 -2.73 -7.86
CA TYR A 183 11.08 -4.08 -8.03
C TYR A 183 9.94 -5.11 -8.20
N VAL A 184 8.90 -5.00 -7.37
CA VAL A 184 7.73 -5.90 -7.45
C VAL A 184 7.00 -5.76 -8.79
N GLU A 185 6.78 -4.53 -9.25
CA GLU A 185 6.00 -4.28 -10.46
C GLU A 185 6.77 -4.59 -11.74
N THR A 186 8.07 -4.30 -11.79
CA THR A 186 8.89 -4.41 -13.01
C THR A 186 9.81 -5.63 -13.03
N GLY A 187 10.28 -6.10 -11.88
CA GLY A 187 11.40 -7.04 -11.78
C GLY A 187 12.76 -6.46 -12.14
N ASP A 188 12.87 -5.14 -12.38
CA ASP A 188 14.12 -4.46 -12.71
C ASP A 188 14.66 -3.70 -11.48
N GLU A 189 15.96 -3.90 -11.20
CA GLU A 189 16.68 -3.18 -10.14
C GLU A 189 17.01 -1.73 -10.54
N LYS A 190 16.86 -1.35 -11.82
CA LYS A 190 17.19 0.01 -12.33
C LYS A 190 16.40 1.16 -11.71
N HIS A 191 15.34 0.87 -10.96
CA HIS A 191 14.52 1.86 -10.28
C HIS A 191 14.79 1.93 -8.77
N LEU A 192 15.82 1.20 -8.30
CA LEU A 192 16.41 1.27 -6.95
C LEU A 192 17.56 2.27 -6.94
#